data_AF-A0AAV7JZR0-F1
#
_entry.id   AF-A0AAV7JZR0-F1
#
_cell.length_a   1.000
_cell.length_b   1.000
_cell.length_c   1.000
_cell.angle_alpha   90.00
_cell.angle_beta   90.00
_cell.angle_gamma   90.00
#
_symmetry.space_group_name_H-M   'P 1'
#
loop_
_entity.id
_entity.type
_entity.pdbx_description
1 polymer ?
#
loop_
_entity_poly.entity_id
_entity_poly.type
_entity_poly.pdbx_seq_one_letter_code
_entity_poly.pdbx_strand_id
1 'polypeptide(L)'
;MVDCLSLLRTYNINRKEIVERDDFIIFDQSAFPRSTKTNYQIFKAVVDKTPKDYYTLETLLFLLKHASMIHAHYLPKANNAKIPPIRFPDRRSLLNYLNGDIDTAPGIDKNGPMDMPVSPPSLKRSLGVTGIDEPIHRPRHDDQKKKRPATNEHIVLKLIPEDQVFGFNLNCIKFAFNIVSYQETLASQNRV
;
A
#
# COMPACT_ATOMS: atom_id res chain seq x y z
N MET A 1 12.80 -17.06 -9.11
CA MET A 1 11.83 -16.00 -9.48
C MET A 1 11.94 -14.92 -8.42
N VAL A 2 11.82 -13.64 -8.79
CA VAL A 2 12.04 -12.51 -7.86
C VAL A 2 10.71 -11.80 -7.63
N ASP A 3 10.33 -11.66 -6.37
CA ASP A 3 9.05 -11.09 -5.95
C ASP A 3 9.14 -9.56 -5.83
N CYS A 4 8.01 -8.87 -5.97
CA CYS A 4 7.93 -7.40 -5.83
C CYS A 4 8.50 -6.90 -4.50
N LEU A 5 8.20 -7.59 -3.40
CA LEU A 5 8.68 -7.21 -2.06
C LEU A 5 10.19 -7.38 -1.93
N SER A 6 10.73 -8.47 -2.47
CA SER A 6 12.16 -8.78 -2.46
C SER A 6 12.94 -7.79 -3.33
N LEU A 7 12.36 -7.38 -4.47
CA LEU A 7 12.88 -6.28 -5.29
C LEU A 7 12.89 -4.97 -4.50
N LEU A 8 11.77 -4.60 -3.87
CA LEU A 8 11.69 -3.36 -3.09
C LEU A 8 12.75 -3.30 -1.99
N ARG A 9 12.96 -4.40 -1.25
CA ARG A 9 14.04 -4.53 -0.26
C ARG A 9 15.42 -4.30 -0.89
N THR A 10 15.71 -5.03 -1.97
CA THR A 10 17.01 -4.95 -2.67
C THR A 10 17.30 -3.53 -3.17
N TYR A 11 16.29 -2.83 -3.69
CA TYR A 11 16.43 -1.45 -4.15
C TYR A 11 16.66 -0.48 -3.00
N ASN A 12 15.94 -0.64 -1.89
CA ASN A 12 16.12 0.20 -0.71
C ASN A 12 17.52 0.02 -0.08
N ILE A 13 18.01 -1.22 0.04
CA ILE A 13 19.35 -1.53 0.57
C ILE A 13 20.43 -0.95 -0.34
N ASN A 14 20.31 -1.14 -1.66
CA ASN A 14 21.27 -0.65 -2.63
C ASN A 14 21.12 0.86 -2.93
N ARG A 15 20.16 1.55 -2.31
CA ARG A 15 19.82 2.96 -2.58
C ARG A 15 19.63 3.25 -4.07
N LYS A 16 19.02 2.30 -4.78
CA LYS A 16 18.66 2.46 -6.20
C LYS A 16 17.41 3.31 -6.34
N GLU A 17 17.31 4.01 -7.46
CA GLU A 17 16.14 4.81 -7.79
C GLU A 17 14.95 3.91 -8.14
N ILE A 18 13.76 4.28 -7.63
CA ILE A 18 12.48 3.64 -7.96
C ILE A 18 11.64 4.70 -8.66
N VAL A 19 11.24 4.43 -9.90
CA VAL A 19 10.47 5.39 -10.71
C VAL A 19 9.00 5.03 -10.64
N GLU A 20 8.18 5.96 -10.17
CA GLU A 20 6.72 5.89 -10.23
C GLU A 20 6.23 6.61 -11.49
N ARG A 21 5.59 5.90 -12.41
CA ARG A 21 4.90 6.50 -13.56
C ARG A 21 3.45 6.05 -13.58
N ASP A 22 2.54 7.02 -13.58
CA ASP A 22 1.10 6.79 -13.64
C ASP A 22 0.67 5.77 -12.56
N ASP A 23 0.21 4.60 -13.01
CA ASP A 23 -0.25 3.49 -12.17
C ASP A 23 0.78 2.36 -12.02
N PHE A 24 2.01 2.57 -12.48
CA PHE A 24 3.09 1.59 -12.46
C PHE A 24 4.30 2.05 -11.63
N ILE A 25 4.90 1.10 -10.94
CA ILE A 25 6.16 1.23 -10.22
C ILE A 25 7.19 0.44 -11.01
N ILE A 26 8.23 1.13 -11.48
CA ILE A 26 9.25 0.59 -12.37
C ILE A 26 10.54 0.37 -11.57
N PHE A 27 10.99 -0.87 -11.57
CA PHE A 27 12.25 -1.35 -11.00
C PHE A 27 13.19 -1.75 -12.16
N ASP A 28 13.92 -0.80 -12.73
CA ASP A 28 14.88 -1.00 -13.84
C ASP A 28 14.28 -1.81 -15.01
N GLN A 29 14.37 -3.14 -14.97
CA GLN A 29 13.88 -4.07 -15.98
C GLN A 29 12.46 -4.61 -15.73
N SER A 30 11.90 -4.45 -14.53
CA SER A 30 10.59 -4.99 -14.13
C SER A 30 9.62 -3.87 -13.78
N ALA A 31 8.37 -3.95 -14.23
CA ALA A 31 7.33 -3.01 -13.84
C ALA A 31 6.17 -3.74 -13.16
N PHE A 32 5.61 -3.12 -12.12
CA PHE A 32 4.46 -3.65 -11.41
C PHE A 32 3.39 -2.56 -11.25
N PRO A 33 2.11 -2.89 -11.43
CA PRO A 33 1.03 -2.01 -11.03
C PRO A 33 1.12 -1.58 -9.56
N ARG A 34 0.65 -0.38 -9.22
CA ARG A 34 0.57 0.11 -7.84
C ARG A 34 -0.38 -0.73 -6.97
N SER A 35 -1.40 -1.31 -7.60
CA SER A 35 -2.42 -2.18 -7.00
C SER A 35 -1.95 -3.62 -6.74
N THR A 36 -0.76 -4.00 -7.24
CA THR A 36 -0.14 -5.31 -7.05
C THR A 36 -0.06 -5.67 -5.57
N LYS A 37 -0.56 -6.86 -5.22
CA LYS A 37 -0.52 -7.35 -3.84
C LYS A 37 0.84 -8.00 -3.61
N THR A 38 1.41 -7.72 -2.45
CA THR A 38 2.68 -8.31 -2.04
C THR A 38 2.45 -9.60 -1.27
N ASN A 39 3.54 -10.30 -0.96
CA ASN A 39 3.55 -11.47 -0.10
C ASN A 39 3.52 -11.13 1.41
N TYR A 40 3.38 -9.85 1.79
CA TYR A 40 3.27 -9.45 3.20
C TYR A 40 1.80 -9.40 3.63
N GLN A 41 1.42 -10.29 4.54
CA GLN A 41 0.08 -10.38 5.11
C GLN A 41 -0.19 -9.22 6.07
N ILE A 42 -1.37 -8.63 5.96
CA ILE A 42 -1.85 -7.60 6.88
C ILE A 42 -2.08 -8.24 8.25
N PHE A 43 -1.49 -7.68 9.30
CA PHE A 43 -1.75 -8.11 10.67
C PHE A 43 -3.24 -7.95 10.98
N LYS A 44 -3.92 -9.07 11.20
CA LYS A 44 -5.29 -9.12 11.67
C LYS A 44 -5.32 -10.05 12.88
N ALA A 45 -6.06 -9.66 13.92
CA ALA A 45 -6.45 -10.61 14.95
C ALA A 45 -7.16 -11.75 14.23
N VAL A 46 -6.67 -12.98 14.42
CA VAL A 46 -7.22 -14.19 13.82
C VAL A 46 -8.63 -14.34 14.39
N VAL A 47 -9.62 -13.86 13.62
CA VAL A 47 -11.02 -14.18 13.81
C VAL A 47 -11.31 -15.21 12.74
N ASP A 48 -11.70 -16.40 13.19
CA ASP A 48 -11.43 -17.74 12.64
C ASP A 48 -11.80 -18.01 11.16
N LYS A 49 -12.33 -17.05 10.40
CA LYS A 49 -12.83 -17.26 9.04
C LYS A 49 -12.59 -16.11 8.06
N THR A 50 -11.72 -15.15 8.39
CA THR A 50 -11.41 -14.06 7.44
C THR A 50 -10.32 -14.48 6.45
N PRO A 51 -10.48 -14.21 5.14
CA PRO A 51 -9.44 -14.50 4.16
C PRO A 51 -8.17 -13.68 4.47
N LYS A 52 -7.01 -14.28 4.17
CA LYS A 52 -5.72 -13.59 4.28
C LYS A 52 -5.72 -12.41 3.30
N ASP A 53 -5.48 -11.21 3.83
CA ASP A 53 -5.28 -10.01 3.04
C ASP A 53 -3.82 -9.60 3.06
N TYR A 54 -3.37 -8.99 1.97
CA TYR A 54 -1.98 -8.60 1.76
C TYR A 54 -1.87 -7.11 1.44
N TYR A 55 -0.75 -6.50 1.83
CA TYR A 55 -0.47 -5.11 1.49
C TYR A 55 -0.18 -4.95 0.01
N THR A 56 -0.58 -3.82 -0.56
CA THR A 56 -0.22 -3.45 -1.94
C THR A 56 1.18 -2.87 -2.00
N LEU A 57 1.80 -2.95 -3.17
CA LEU A 57 3.14 -2.40 -3.41
C LEU A 57 3.19 -0.90 -3.14
N GLU A 58 2.17 -0.16 -3.57
CA GLU A 58 2.04 1.27 -3.31
C GLU A 58 2.07 1.60 -1.81
N THR A 59 1.38 0.80 -0.99
CA THR A 59 1.30 1.00 0.45
C THR A 59 2.69 0.90 1.10
N LEU A 60 3.49 -0.07 0.68
CA LEU A 60 4.85 -0.27 1.19
C LEU A 60 5.81 0.84 0.72
N LEU A 61 5.66 1.28 -0.52
CA LEU A 61 6.47 2.37 -1.07
C LEU A 61 6.17 3.70 -0.35
N PHE A 62 4.89 3.98 -0.08
CA PHE A 62 4.47 5.15 0.67
C PHE A 62 5.01 5.13 2.11
N LEU A 63 5.09 3.95 2.74
CA LEU A 63 5.75 3.79 4.05
C LEU A 63 7.23 4.16 3.99
N LEU A 64 7.97 3.69 2.98
CA LEU A 64 9.40 3.96 2.85
C LEU A 64 9.70 5.45 2.67
N LYS A 65 8.95 6.14 1.82
CA LYS A 65 9.05 7.60 1.65
C LYS A 65 8.83 8.39 2.94
N HIS A 66 8.15 7.79 3.90
CA HIS A 66 7.66 8.41 5.13
C HIS A 66 8.09 7.62 6.37
N ALA A 67 9.23 6.93 6.28
CA ALA A 67 9.75 6.09 7.36
C ALA A 67 10.13 6.91 8.61
N SER A 68 10.65 8.14 8.41
CA SER A 68 11.06 9.06 9.49
C SER A 68 9.90 9.70 10.25
N MET A 69 8.69 9.72 9.68
CA MET A 69 7.53 10.32 10.34
C MET A 69 6.93 9.38 11.39
N ILE A 70 6.46 9.96 12.49
CA ILE A 70 5.71 9.24 13.52
C ILE A 70 4.41 8.72 12.91
N HIS A 71 3.98 7.53 13.34
CA HIS A 71 2.81 6.84 12.77
C HIS A 71 1.52 7.69 12.80
N ALA A 72 1.34 8.50 13.85
CA ALA A 72 0.20 9.40 13.98
C ALA A 72 0.08 10.42 12.83
N HIS A 73 1.21 10.94 12.31
CA HIS A 73 1.21 11.85 11.16
C HIS A 73 1.18 11.12 9.82
N TYR A 74 1.67 9.88 9.79
CA TYR A 74 1.62 9.03 8.59
C TYR A 74 0.18 8.66 8.19
N LEU A 75 -0.67 8.31 9.16
CA LEU A 75 -2.07 7.91 8.93
C LEU A 75 -2.89 8.93 8.11
N PRO A 76 -3.03 10.21 8.53
CA PRO A 76 -3.78 11.19 7.75
C PRO A 76 -3.15 11.45 6.38
N LYS A 77 -1.82 11.36 6.28
CA LYS A 77 -1.11 11.53 5.01
C LYS A 77 -1.41 10.40 4.01
N ALA A 78 -1.44 9.16 4.49
CA ALA A 78 -1.83 7.99 3.69
C ALA A 78 -3.29 8.11 3.23
N ASN A 79 -4.19 8.49 4.13
CA ASN A 79 -5.61 8.68 3.82
C ASN A 79 -5.83 9.79 2.79
N ASN A 80 -5.09 10.90 2.89
CA ASN A 80 -5.14 11.99 1.91
C ASN A 80 -4.67 11.50 0.52
N ALA A 81 -3.61 10.70 0.49
CA ALA A 81 -3.14 10.05 -0.74
C ALA A 81 -4.08 8.94 -1.25
N LYS A 82 -5.17 8.61 -0.53
CA LYS A 82 -6.11 7.50 -0.80
C LYS A 82 -5.45 6.12 -0.80
N ILE A 83 -4.36 5.98 -0.06
CA ILE A 83 -3.61 4.73 0.07
C ILE A 83 -4.00 4.05 1.39
N PRO A 84 -4.30 2.73 1.39
CA PRO A 84 -4.57 2.01 2.64
C PRO A 84 -3.37 2.09 3.58
N PRO A 85 -3.51 2.62 4.81
CA PRO A 85 -2.37 2.74 5.71
C PRO A 85 -1.92 1.39 6.27
N ILE A 86 -0.62 1.26 6.50
CA ILE A 86 -0.04 0.12 7.21
C ILE A 86 -0.47 0.15 8.67
N ARG A 87 -0.71 -1.03 9.25
CA ARG A 87 -1.13 -1.15 10.64
C ARG A 87 0.07 -0.97 11.56
N PHE A 88 -0.16 -0.34 12.71
CA PHE A 88 0.90 -0.06 13.68
C PHE A 88 1.74 -1.30 14.10
N PRO A 89 1.15 -2.49 14.37
CA PRO A 89 1.93 -3.68 14.75
C PRO A 89 2.93 -4.13 13.67
N ASP A 90 2.57 -4.00 12.39
CA ASP A 90 3.41 -4.42 11.28
C ASP A 90 4.51 -3.41 10.95
N ARG A 91 4.30 -2.12 11.26
CA ARG A 91 5.17 -1.03 10.81
C ARG A 91 6.64 -1.28 11.16
N ARG A 92 6.94 -1.67 12.40
CA ARG A 92 8.32 -1.88 12.86
C ARG A 92 8.97 -3.07 12.15
N SER A 93 8.25 -4.19 12.08
CA SER A 93 8.71 -5.41 11.41
C SER A 93 8.98 -5.17 9.92
N LEU A 94 8.07 -4.48 9.23
CA LEU A 94 8.22 -4.11 7.82
C LEU A 94 9.42 -3.21 7.55
N LEU A 95 9.61 -2.16 8.36
CA LEU A 95 10.74 -1.25 8.18
C LEU A 95 12.08 -1.97 8.38
N ASN A 96 12.20 -2.79 9.43
CA ASN A 96 13.39 -3.59 9.68
C ASN A 96 13.70 -4.53 8.51
N TYR A 97 12.67 -5.19 7.96
CA TYR A 97 12.85 -6.07 6.80
C TYR A 97 13.29 -5.31 5.55
N LEU A 98 12.64 -4.18 5.25
CA LEU A 98 12.95 -3.37 4.06
C LEU A 98 14.32 -2.70 4.15
N ASN A 99 14.80 -2.35 5.36
CA ASN A 99 16.14 -1.83 5.59
C ASN A 99 17.22 -2.92 5.54
N GLY A 100 16.83 -4.20 5.63
CA GLY A 100 17.74 -5.33 5.65
C GLY A 100 18.27 -5.70 7.04
N ASP A 101 17.70 -5.16 8.12
CA ASP A 101 18.06 -5.52 9.50
C ASP A 101 17.63 -6.96 9.85
N ILE A 102 16.56 -7.44 9.22
CA ILE A 102 16.06 -8.82 9.34
C ILE A 102 15.90 -9.46 7.97
N ASP A 103 16.22 -10.75 7.87
CA ASP A 103 16.11 -11.49 6.61
C ASP A 103 14.70 -12.02 6.32
N THR A 104 13.92 -12.25 7.37
CA THR A 104 12.54 -12.74 7.28
C THR A 104 11.67 -12.06 8.33
N ALA A 105 10.46 -11.67 7.94
CA ALA A 105 9.45 -11.11 8.83
C ALA A 105 8.29 -12.10 9.02
N PRO A 106 7.62 -12.11 10.20
CA PRO A 106 6.54 -13.05 10.51
C PRO A 106 5.31 -12.92 9.61
N GLY A 107 5.10 -11.74 9.00
CA GLY A 107 4.00 -11.51 8.06
C GLY A 107 4.25 -11.97 6.63
N ILE A 108 5.45 -12.48 6.30
CA ILE A 108 5.77 -12.91 4.94
C ILE A 108 5.23 -14.32 4.71
N ASP A 109 4.27 -14.45 3.80
CA ASP A 109 3.77 -15.74 3.34
C ASP A 109 4.48 -16.13 2.03
N LYS A 110 5.31 -17.17 2.06
CA LYS A 110 6.02 -17.67 0.87
C LYS A 110 5.07 -18.21 -0.21
N ASN A 111 3.86 -18.60 0.18
CA ASN A 111 2.82 -19.10 -0.71
C ASN A 111 1.79 -18.01 -1.06
N GLY A 112 2.04 -16.76 -0.66
CA GLY A 112 1.17 -15.63 -0.96
C GLY A 112 1.07 -15.34 -2.46
N PRO A 113 0.20 -14.37 -2.85
CA PRO A 113 0.11 -13.94 -4.24
C PRO A 113 1.47 -13.42 -4.71
N MET A 114 2.12 -14.22 -5.56
CA MET A 114 3.33 -13.86 -6.27
C MET A 114 2.89 -13.27 -7.61
N ASP A 115 2.64 -11.95 -7.62
CA ASP A 115 2.30 -11.26 -8.86
C ASP A 115 3.50 -11.32 -9.83
N MET A 116 3.23 -11.73 -11.07
CA MET A 116 4.24 -11.84 -12.12
C MET A 116 4.62 -10.42 -12.62
N PRO A 117 5.91 -10.10 -12.77
CA PRO A 117 6.34 -8.83 -13.35
C PRO A 117 5.69 -8.62 -14.70
N VAL A 118 5.05 -7.47 -14.88
CA VAL A 118 4.59 -7.03 -16.19
C VAL A 118 5.80 -6.47 -16.90
N SER A 119 6.03 -6.89 -18.14
CA SER A 119 7.04 -6.26 -18.99
C SER A 119 6.76 -4.75 -19.02
N PRO A 120 7.72 -3.87 -18.68
CA PRO A 120 7.49 -2.44 -18.74
C PRO A 120 6.92 -2.08 -20.11
N PRO A 121 5.90 -1.20 -20.20
CA PRO A 121 5.37 -0.79 -21.48
C PRO A 121 6.54 -0.23 -22.28
N SER A 122 6.98 -1.02 -23.25
CA SER A 122 8.13 -0.67 -24.07
C SER A 122 7.78 0.66 -24.73
N LEU A 123 8.60 1.69 -24.52
CA LEU A 123 8.58 2.93 -25.28
C LEU A 123 8.93 2.62 -26.74
N LYS A 124 8.03 1.95 -27.46
CA LYS A 124 8.11 1.69 -28.89
C LYS A 124 7.31 2.77 -29.61
N ARG A 125 8.05 3.82 -29.93
CA ARG A 125 8.00 4.62 -31.16
C ARG A 125 7.07 4.04 -32.26
N SER A 126 6.00 4.78 -32.52
CA SER A 126 5.31 5.08 -33.80
C SER A 126 4.82 3.98 -34.77
N LEU A 127 3.60 4.23 -35.26
CA LEU A 127 3.03 3.97 -36.61
C LEU A 127 2.56 2.54 -36.96
N GLY A 128 1.26 2.42 -37.29
CA GLY A 128 0.69 1.26 -37.99
C GLY A 128 -0.82 1.07 -37.81
N VAL A 129 -1.61 1.80 -38.60
CA VAL A 129 -3.06 1.62 -38.83
C VAL A 129 -3.35 0.33 -39.60
N THR A 130 -4.42 -0.38 -39.23
CA THR A 130 -5.43 -1.10 -40.07
C THR A 130 -6.32 -1.89 -39.11
N GLY A 131 -7.63 -1.73 -38.99
CA GLY A 131 -8.65 -1.57 -40.02
C GLY A 131 -9.48 -2.85 -40.04
N ILE A 132 -10.65 -2.86 -39.38
CA ILE A 132 -11.71 -3.86 -39.62
C ILE A 132 -13.07 -3.15 -39.41
N ASP A 133 -13.72 -2.84 -40.53
CA ASP A 133 -15.16 -2.54 -40.63
C ASP A 133 -15.95 -3.84 -40.32
N GLU A 134 -17.13 -3.85 -39.70
CA GLU A 134 -18.49 -3.69 -40.30
C GLU A 134 -19.55 -4.28 -39.29
N PRO A 135 -20.90 -4.28 -39.51
CA PRO A 135 -21.81 -3.21 -39.08
C PRO A 135 -23.13 -3.66 -38.35
N ILE A 136 -23.92 -2.66 -37.90
CA ILE A 136 -25.40 -2.61 -37.70
C ILE A 136 -26.11 -3.65 -36.79
N HIS A 137 -26.61 -3.20 -35.62
CA HIS A 137 -28.05 -3.24 -35.32
C HIS A 137 -28.43 -2.24 -34.21
N ARG A 138 -29.30 -1.29 -34.53
CA ARG A 138 -29.96 -0.37 -33.56
C ARG A 138 -31.20 -1.07 -33.00
N PRO A 139 -31.63 -0.73 -31.77
CA PRO A 139 -33.02 -0.30 -31.61
C PRO A 139 -33.09 1.12 -31.03
N ARG A 140 -33.94 1.91 -31.67
CA ARG A 140 -34.38 3.25 -31.24
C ARG A 140 -35.14 3.16 -29.92
N HIS A 141 -34.94 4.14 -29.05
CA HIS A 141 -36.04 4.70 -28.26
C HIS A 141 -35.82 6.21 -28.11
N ASP A 142 -36.88 6.95 -28.45
CA ASP A 142 -36.94 8.40 -28.54
C ASP A 142 -37.00 9.11 -27.18
N ASP A 143 -36.45 10.34 -27.19
CA ASP A 143 -36.94 11.55 -26.50
C ASP A 143 -37.01 11.57 -24.95
N GLN A 144 -36.55 12.59 -24.21
CA GLN A 144 -36.55 14.03 -24.52
C GLN A 144 -35.72 14.85 -23.49
N LYS A 145 -34.99 15.84 -24.02
CA LYS A 145 -34.82 17.24 -23.53
C LYS A 145 -34.27 17.53 -22.11
N LYS A 146 -33.10 18.20 -22.11
CA LYS A 146 -32.88 19.66 -21.88
C LYS A 146 -31.90 20.07 -20.74
N LYS A 147 -30.97 20.93 -21.15
CA LYS A 147 -30.27 22.06 -20.46
C LYS A 147 -28.90 21.79 -19.78
N ARG A 148 -27.85 22.36 -20.39
CA ARG A 148 -26.67 22.97 -19.72
C ARG A 148 -26.97 24.48 -19.53
N PRO A 149 -26.33 25.23 -18.61
CA PRO A 149 -24.94 25.73 -18.77
C PRO A 149 -24.08 25.65 -17.46
N ALA A 150 -22.75 25.54 -17.54
CA ALA A 150 -21.70 26.56 -17.22
C ALA A 150 -21.90 27.26 -15.83
N THR A 151 -20.93 27.51 -14.94
CA THR A 151 -19.52 27.94 -15.07
C THR A 151 -18.93 28.07 -13.64
N ASN A 152 -17.59 27.99 -13.53
CA ASN A 152 -16.67 28.66 -12.58
C ASN A 152 -16.63 28.38 -11.05
N GLU A 153 -15.46 27.87 -10.66
CA GLU A 153 -14.52 28.36 -9.63
C GLU A 153 -15.07 28.83 -8.27
N HIS A 154 -14.60 28.19 -7.19
CA HIS A 154 -13.84 28.88 -6.14
C HIS A 154 -13.04 27.87 -5.31
N ILE A 155 -11.72 27.88 -5.51
CA ILE A 155 -10.71 27.32 -4.63
C ILE A 155 -10.63 28.26 -3.42
N VAL A 156 -10.90 27.77 -2.22
CA VAL A 156 -10.54 28.48 -0.98
C VAL A 156 -9.47 27.65 -0.28
N LEU A 157 -8.22 28.02 -0.57
CA LEU A 157 -7.09 27.78 0.31
C LEU A 157 -7.36 28.52 1.63
N LYS A 158 -7.59 27.79 2.72
CA LYS A 158 -7.36 28.32 4.06
C LYS A 158 -6.14 27.65 4.65
N LEU A 159 -5.15 28.51 4.89
CA LEU A 159 -3.85 28.23 5.45
C LEU A 159 -3.93 27.56 6.82
N ILE A 160 -2.94 26.71 7.06
CA ILE A 160 -2.48 26.17 8.33
C ILE A 160 -2.11 27.34 9.27
N PRO A 161 -2.21 27.14 10.60
CA PRO A 161 -1.03 27.42 11.40
C PRO A 161 -0.57 26.19 12.17
N GLU A 162 0.74 26.04 12.17
CA GLU A 162 1.51 25.11 12.97
C GLU A 162 1.26 25.41 14.45
N ASP A 163 1.13 24.37 15.26
CA ASP A 163 1.65 24.42 16.62
C ASP A 163 2.06 23.02 17.07
N GLN A 164 3.31 22.95 17.52
CA GLN A 164 3.91 21.82 18.19
C GLN A 164 3.14 21.49 19.47
N VAL A 165 2.73 20.23 19.63
CA VAL A 165 2.79 19.60 20.96
C VAL A 165 3.24 18.15 20.80
N PHE A 166 4.48 17.90 21.21
CA PHE A 166 4.98 16.58 21.56
C PHE A 166 4.08 15.98 22.65
N GLY A 167 3.16 15.10 22.26
CA GLY A 167 2.32 14.35 23.17
C GLY A 167 2.48 12.86 22.94
N PHE A 168 3.51 12.25 23.56
CA PHE A 168 3.50 10.80 23.76
C PHE A 168 2.30 10.45 24.64
N ASN A 169 1.22 9.96 24.04
CA ASN A 169 0.08 9.50 24.82
C ASN A 169 0.44 8.15 25.46
N LEU A 170 0.81 8.20 26.74
CA LEU A 170 1.15 7.03 27.57
C LEU A 170 0.01 5.99 27.67
N ASN A 171 -1.21 6.28 27.22
CA ASN A 171 -2.31 5.32 27.30
C ASN A 171 -2.18 4.15 26.30
N CYS A 172 -1.40 4.28 25.22
CA CYS A 172 -1.15 3.16 24.32
C CYS A 172 -0.16 2.12 24.89
N ILE A 173 0.69 2.50 25.85
CA ILE A 173 1.65 1.59 26.50
C ILE A 173 0.93 0.58 27.40
N LYS A 174 -0.21 0.96 27.99
CA LYS A 174 -1.02 0.05 28.83
C LYS A 174 -1.64 -1.10 28.04
N PHE A 175 -1.88 -0.95 26.74
CA PHE A 175 -2.41 -2.05 25.92
C PHE A 175 -1.34 -3.09 25.57
N ALA A 176 -0.08 -2.67 25.42
CA ALA A 176 1.03 -3.57 25.11
C ALA A 176 1.50 -4.38 26.35
N PHE A 177 1.46 -3.80 27.56
CA PHE A 177 1.82 -4.53 28.78
C PHE A 177 0.77 -5.59 29.18
N ASN A 178 -0.52 -5.36 28.91
CA ASN A 178 -1.58 -6.27 29.34
C ASN A 178 -1.63 -7.58 28.53
N ILE A 179 -1.14 -7.58 27.28
CA ILE A 179 -1.08 -8.81 26.45
C ILE A 179 0.06 -9.73 26.90
N VAL A 180 1.20 -9.17 27.34
CA VAL A 180 2.34 -9.98 27.80
C VAL A 180 2.04 -10.64 29.15
N SER A 181 1.38 -9.94 30.08
CA SER A 181 1.04 -10.51 31.39
C SER A 181 -0.04 -11.60 31.35
N TYR A 182 -0.90 -11.64 30.33
CA TYR A 182 -1.95 -12.69 30.21
C TYR A 182 -1.40 -14.04 29.72
N GLN A 183 -0.29 -14.05 28.98
CA GLN A 183 0.35 -15.29 28.53
C GLN A 183 1.16 -15.95 29.67
N GLU A 184 1.73 -15.14 30.56
CA GLU A 184 2.57 -15.62 31.66
C GLU A 184 1.74 -16.23 32.82
N THR A 185 0.47 -15.83 32.96
CA THR A 185 -0.45 -16.39 33.97
C THR A 185 -1.03 -17.76 33.56
N LEU A 186 -1.18 -18.05 32.27
CA LEU A 186 -1.66 -19.36 31.79
C LEU A 186 -0.56 -20.44 31.83
N ALA A 187 0.71 -20.05 31.74
CA ALA A 187 1.83 -21.00 31.86
C ALA A 187 2.05 -21.51 33.29
N SER A 188 1.58 -20.76 34.31
CA SER A 188 1.80 -21.09 35.72
C SER A 188 0.71 -21.94 36.37
N GLN A 189 -0.46 -22.13 35.72
CA GLN A 189 -1.55 -22.97 36.24
C GLN A 189 -1.52 -24.44 35.80
N ASN A 190 -0.67 -24.82 34.84
CA ASN A 190 -0.52 -26.21 34.37
C ASN A 190 0.70 -26.94 34.98
N ARG A 191 1.15 -26.49 36.15
CA ARG A 191 2.24 -27.14 36.91
C ARG A 191 1.77 -27.46 38.33
N VAL A 192 0.82 -28.38 38.43
CA VAL A 192 0.55 -29.19 39.62
C VAL A 192 0.30 -30.62 39.16
#